data_AF-A0A401TAQ0-F1
#
_entry.id   AF-A0A401TAQ0-F1
#
_cell.length_a   1.000
_cell.length_b   1.000
_cell.length_c   1.000
_cell.angle_alpha   90.00
_cell.angle_beta   90.00
_cell.angle_gamma   90.00
#
_symmetry.space_group_name_H-M   'P 1'
#
loop_
_entity.id
_entity.type
_entity.pdbx_description
1 polymer ?
#
loop_
_entity_poly.entity_id
_entity_poly.type
_entity_poly.pdbx_seq_one_letter_code
_entity_poly.pdbx_strand_id
1 'polypeptide(L)'
;RYQLAVTKYKEREQRSSSIYNQNNPWNPAVYFAGFIDDESIQNEDLVAWITAGFLHIPHSEDVPNTATAGNGVGFYLKPVNYFQTDPSISAEDAVYIDPSLGVERCENNPVACTPEYATCIPYFPDFTYGTD
;
A
#
# COMPACT_ATOMS: atom_id res chain seq x y z
N ARG A 1 4.39 -18.38 -10.08
CA ARG A 1 3.50 -19.05 -11.05
C ARG A 1 2.29 -18.18 -11.35
N TYR A 2 1.59 -17.66 -10.35
CA TYR A 2 0.48 -16.72 -10.52
C TYR A 2 0.93 -15.29 -10.22
N GLN A 3 0.44 -14.31 -10.97
CA GLN A 3 0.53 -12.89 -10.60
C GLN A 3 -0.58 -12.53 -9.61
N LEU A 4 -1.79 -13.04 -9.89
CA LEU A 4 -2.99 -12.89 -9.10
C LEU A 4 -3.77 -14.21 -9.17
N ALA A 5 -4.43 -14.58 -8.08
CA ALA A 5 -5.49 -15.58 -8.06
C ALA A 5 -6.63 -15.10 -7.15
N VAL A 6 -7.86 -15.50 -7.45
CA VAL A 6 -9.04 -15.20 -6.64
C VAL A 6 -9.69 -16.52 -6.28
N THR A 7 -9.96 -16.73 -5.00
CA THR A 7 -10.59 -17.96 -4.48
C THR A 7 -11.77 -17.60 -3.59
N LYS A 8 -12.69 -18.54 -3.40
CA LYS A 8 -13.71 -18.42 -2.35
C LYS A 8 -13.05 -18.47 -0.97
N TYR A 9 -13.51 -17.65 -0.03
CA TYR A 9 -13.04 -17.67 1.35
C TYR A 9 -13.42 -19.01 2.02
N LYS A 10 -12.46 -19.61 2.72
CA LYS A 10 -12.66 -20.81 3.54
C LYS A 10 -11.84 -20.69 4.83
N GLU A 11 -12.44 -20.97 5.97
CA GLU A 11 -11.76 -20.98 7.28
C GLU A 11 -10.55 -21.92 7.34
N ARG A 12 -10.50 -22.94 6.48
CA ARG A 12 -9.38 -23.88 6.35
C ARG A 12 -8.25 -23.41 5.42
N GLU A 13 -8.41 -22.31 4.69
CA GLU A 13 -7.48 -21.77 3.68
C GLU A 13 -6.93 -20.39 4.07
N GLN A 14 -6.64 -20.18 5.35
CA GLN A 14 -6.24 -18.87 5.90
C GLN A 14 -4.86 -18.38 5.45
N ARG A 15 -3.99 -19.27 4.97
CA ARG A 15 -2.60 -18.95 4.59
C ARG A 15 -2.25 -19.66 3.29
N SER A 16 -1.46 -19.01 2.44
CA SER A 16 -0.96 -19.58 1.18
C SER A 16 0.34 -20.39 1.34
N SER A 17 0.91 -20.42 2.55
CA SER A 17 2.12 -21.18 2.88
C SER A 17 2.14 -21.57 4.36
N SER A 18 3.17 -22.32 4.74
CA SER A 18 3.44 -22.75 6.12
C SER A 18 4.94 -22.68 6.40
N ILE A 19 5.31 -22.44 7.66
CA ILE A 19 6.71 -22.49 8.11
C ILE A 19 7.36 -23.87 7.85
N TYR A 20 6.54 -24.93 7.76
CA TYR A 20 7.02 -26.29 7.51
C TYR A 20 7.23 -26.60 6.02
N ASN A 21 6.75 -25.75 5.09
CA ASN A 21 6.90 -25.97 3.65
C ASN A 21 8.37 -25.93 3.20
N GLN A 22 9.22 -25.17 3.90
CA GLN A 22 10.64 -24.99 3.54
C GLN A 22 11.42 -26.30 3.55
N ASN A 23 11.17 -27.16 4.55
CA ASN A 23 11.96 -28.38 4.75
C ASN A 23 11.36 -29.61 4.03
N ASN A 24 10.12 -29.52 3.55
CA ASN A 24 9.52 -30.55 2.71
C ASN A 24 8.64 -29.94 1.61
N PRO A 25 9.23 -29.30 0.59
CA PRO A 25 8.46 -28.64 -0.46
C PRO A 25 7.78 -29.63 -1.43
N TRP A 26 8.19 -30.90 -1.45
CA TRP A 26 7.59 -31.94 -2.31
C TRP A 26 6.27 -32.49 -1.76
N ASN A 27 6.08 -32.43 -0.44
CA ASN A 27 4.81 -32.72 0.24
C ASN A 27 4.51 -31.60 1.25
N PRO A 28 4.13 -30.40 0.77
CA PRO A 28 4.02 -29.21 1.61
C PRO A 28 2.82 -29.32 2.56
N ALA A 29 2.97 -28.76 3.76
CA ALA A 29 1.87 -28.68 4.73
C ALA A 29 0.72 -27.79 4.23
N VAL A 30 1.02 -26.79 3.39
CA VAL A 30 0.03 -25.96 2.70
C VAL A 30 0.37 -25.92 1.21
N TYR A 31 -0.56 -26.35 0.36
CA TYR A 31 -0.42 -26.34 -1.10
C TYR A 31 -1.38 -25.34 -1.74
N PHE A 32 -0.91 -24.11 -1.97
CA PHE A 32 -1.73 -23.01 -2.48
C PHE A 32 -2.48 -23.32 -3.79
N ALA A 33 -1.84 -24.02 -4.73
CA ALA A 33 -2.49 -24.33 -6.00
C ALA A 33 -3.68 -25.28 -5.85
N GLY A 34 -3.83 -25.95 -4.70
CA GLY A 34 -5.01 -26.73 -4.35
C GLY A 34 -6.23 -25.90 -3.95
N PHE A 35 -6.07 -24.58 -3.72
CA PHE A 35 -7.20 -23.67 -3.43
C PHE A 35 -7.94 -23.27 -4.72
N ILE A 36 -7.38 -23.58 -5.89
CA ILE A 36 -7.98 -23.31 -7.20
C ILE A 36 -8.63 -24.62 -7.67
N ASP A 37 -9.85 -24.86 -7.19
CA ASP A 37 -10.56 -26.16 -7.25
C ASP A 37 -11.89 -26.11 -8.04
N ASP A 38 -11.97 -25.24 -9.06
CA ASP A 38 -13.15 -25.07 -9.96
C ASP A 38 -14.45 -24.66 -9.23
N GLU A 39 -14.34 -24.11 -8.02
CA GLU A 39 -15.47 -23.53 -7.31
C GLU A 39 -15.97 -22.24 -7.98
N SER A 40 -17.28 -22.02 -7.90
CA SER A 40 -17.88 -20.75 -8.32
C SER A 40 -17.37 -19.60 -7.45
N ILE A 41 -17.00 -18.50 -8.10
CA ILE A 41 -16.62 -17.22 -7.46
C ILE A 41 -17.69 -16.14 -7.63
N GLN A 42 -18.85 -16.47 -8.20
CA GLN A 42 -19.92 -15.51 -8.43
C GLN A 42 -20.72 -15.27 -7.16
N ASN A 43 -20.78 -14.01 -6.69
CA ASN A 43 -21.52 -13.58 -5.49
C ASN A 43 -21.16 -14.36 -4.22
N GLU A 44 -19.88 -14.68 -4.08
CA GLU A 44 -19.33 -15.36 -2.90
C GLU A 44 -18.46 -14.40 -2.10
N ASP A 45 -18.09 -14.81 -0.89
CA ASP A 45 -17.00 -14.17 -0.16
C ASP A 45 -15.66 -14.58 -0.79
N LEU A 46 -14.87 -13.60 -1.22
CA LEU A 46 -13.69 -13.80 -2.07
C LEU A 46 -12.42 -13.30 -1.40
N VAL A 47 -11.33 -14.05 -1.62
CA VAL A 47 -9.97 -13.67 -1.25
C VAL A 47 -9.13 -13.49 -2.51
N ALA A 48 -8.47 -12.34 -2.63
CA ALA A 48 -7.48 -12.08 -3.68
C ALA A 48 -6.07 -12.36 -3.15
N TRP A 49 -5.32 -13.18 -3.88
CA TRP A 49 -3.94 -13.55 -3.59
C TRP A 49 -3.01 -12.91 -4.62
N ILE A 50 -2.28 -11.87 -4.22
CA ILE A 50 -1.40 -11.08 -5.09
C ILE A 50 0.05 -11.48 -4.87
N THR A 51 0.78 -11.77 -5.96
CA THR A 51 2.23 -11.99 -5.93
C THR A 51 2.94 -10.83 -6.61
N ALA A 52 3.80 -10.12 -5.87
CA ALA A 52 4.66 -9.06 -6.40
C ALA A 52 6.13 -9.41 -6.15
N GLY A 53 7.01 -9.11 -7.11
CA GLY A 53 8.43 -9.41 -7.03
C GLY A 53 9.18 -8.99 -8.30
N PHE A 54 10.50 -9.15 -8.29
CA PHE A 54 11.38 -8.75 -9.39
C PHE A 54 12.61 -9.66 -9.47
N LEU A 55 13.34 -9.58 -10.58
CA LEU A 55 14.64 -10.22 -10.74
C LEU A 55 15.72 -9.28 -10.21
N HIS A 56 16.55 -9.75 -9.28
CA HIS A 56 17.71 -9.01 -8.80
C HIS A 56 18.99 -9.59 -9.42
N ILE A 57 19.68 -8.79 -10.24
CA ILE A 57 21.06 -9.06 -10.69
C ILE A 57 21.96 -8.10 -9.92
N PRO A 58 22.68 -8.57 -8.88
CA PRO A 58 23.49 -7.69 -8.06
C PRO A 58 24.58 -6.98 -8.86
N HIS A 59 24.86 -5.73 -8.51
CA HIS A 59 25.92 -4.93 -9.13
C HIS A 59 26.70 -4.10 -8.09
N SER A 60 27.72 -3.35 -8.53
CA SER A 60 28.65 -2.64 -7.64
C SER A 60 27.98 -1.70 -6.65
N GLU A 61 26.90 -1.04 -7.08
CA GLU A 61 26.14 -0.07 -6.31
C GLU A 61 25.23 -0.72 -5.25
N ASP A 62 25.13 -2.07 -5.22
CA ASP A 62 24.49 -2.81 -4.12
C ASP A 62 25.40 -3.00 -2.90
N VAL A 63 26.66 -2.55 -2.95
CA VAL A 63 27.60 -2.61 -1.83
C VAL A 63 27.67 -1.23 -1.14
N PRO A 64 27.53 -1.14 0.19
CA PRO A 64 27.44 -2.24 1.17
C PRO A 64 26.03 -2.84 1.34
N ASN A 65 25.00 -2.14 0.88
CA ASN A 65 23.61 -2.56 0.99
C ASN A 65 22.86 -2.24 -0.30
N THR A 66 21.97 -3.12 -0.72
CA THR A 66 21.00 -2.84 -1.80
C THR A 66 20.15 -1.62 -1.46
N ALA A 67 20.07 -0.67 -2.37
CA ALA A 67 19.27 0.54 -2.20
C ALA A 67 17.76 0.23 -2.24
N THR A 68 16.95 1.04 -1.56
CA THR A 68 15.48 0.92 -1.62
C THR A 68 14.87 1.60 -2.85
N ALA A 69 15.53 2.61 -3.40
CA ALA A 69 15.06 3.33 -4.58
C ALA A 69 14.94 2.38 -5.78
N GLY A 70 13.74 2.29 -6.37
CA GLY A 70 13.45 1.38 -7.48
C GLY A 70 13.13 -0.07 -7.08
N ASN A 71 13.40 -0.48 -5.83
CA ASN A 71 13.11 -1.83 -5.34
C ASN A 71 11.75 -1.96 -4.64
N GLY A 72 10.95 -0.89 -4.65
CA GLY A 72 9.57 -0.92 -4.17
C GLY A 72 8.69 -1.79 -5.08
N VAL A 73 8.04 -2.80 -4.51
CA VAL A 73 7.07 -3.67 -5.20
C VAL A 73 5.79 -3.80 -4.38
N GLY A 74 4.65 -3.92 -5.06
CA GLY A 74 3.35 -4.02 -4.40
C GLY A 74 2.20 -3.89 -5.38
N PHE A 75 1.04 -3.52 -4.86
CA PHE A 75 -0.18 -3.30 -5.63
C PHE A 75 -1.03 -2.21 -4.96
N TYR A 76 -1.99 -1.66 -5.70
CA TYR A 76 -2.96 -0.70 -5.18
C TYR A 76 -4.37 -1.27 -5.27
N LEU A 77 -5.16 -1.05 -4.22
CA LEU A 77 -6.61 -1.22 -4.26
C LEU A 77 -7.21 0.16 -4.52
N LYS A 78 -7.85 0.33 -5.68
CA LYS A 78 -8.49 1.59 -6.06
C LYS A 78 -10.01 1.39 -6.13
N PRO A 79 -10.80 2.35 -5.64
CA PRO A 79 -12.25 2.30 -5.81
C PRO A 79 -12.61 2.37 -7.30
N VAL A 80 -13.52 1.51 -7.75
CA VAL A 80 -14.09 1.52 -9.10
C VAL A 80 -15.61 1.52 -8.97
N ASN A 81 -16.25 2.64 -9.29
CA ASN A 81 -17.70 2.86 -9.10
C ASN A 81 -18.21 2.58 -7.67
N TYR A 82 -17.33 2.65 -6.67
CA TYR A 82 -17.67 2.41 -5.28
C TYR A 82 -18.33 3.63 -4.63
N PHE A 83 -17.84 4.83 -4.97
CA PHE A 83 -18.37 6.11 -4.50
C PHE A 83 -19.14 6.82 -5.61
N GLN A 84 -20.05 7.73 -5.22
CA GLN A 84 -20.79 8.57 -6.18
C GLN A 84 -19.91 9.65 -6.82
N THR A 85 -18.89 10.11 -6.09
CA THR A 85 -17.89 11.09 -6.53
C THR A 85 -16.55 10.77 -5.87
N ASP A 86 -15.48 11.43 -6.31
CA ASP A 86 -14.17 11.33 -5.67
C ASP A 86 -14.24 11.85 -4.21
N PRO A 87 -13.94 11.02 -3.19
CA PRO A 87 -13.95 11.46 -1.80
C PRO A 87 -12.99 12.61 -1.50
N SER A 88 -11.96 12.85 -2.32
CA SER A 88 -11.02 13.96 -2.09
C SER A 88 -11.63 15.34 -2.35
N ILE A 89 -12.81 15.42 -2.96
CA ILE A 89 -13.50 16.71 -3.21
C ILE A 89 -13.89 17.38 -1.89
N SER A 90 -14.18 16.61 -0.84
CA SER A 90 -14.52 17.10 0.49
C SER A 90 -13.33 17.12 1.45
N ALA A 91 -12.10 17.07 0.96
CA ALA A 91 -10.93 17.05 1.80
C ALA A 91 -10.72 18.41 2.49
N GLU A 92 -10.44 18.42 3.79
CA GLU A 92 -10.25 19.65 4.57
C GLU A 92 -8.98 20.41 4.16
N ASP A 93 -8.02 19.70 3.57
CA ASP A 93 -6.78 20.22 3.01
C ASP A 93 -6.89 20.57 1.51
N ALA A 94 -8.08 20.44 0.90
CA ALA A 94 -8.30 20.90 -0.46
C ALA A 94 -8.23 22.43 -0.54
N VAL A 95 -7.45 22.94 -1.48
CA VAL A 95 -7.28 24.38 -1.70
C VAL A 95 -7.87 24.77 -3.05
N TYR A 96 -8.81 25.72 -3.03
CA TYR A 96 -9.34 26.39 -4.21
C TYR A 96 -9.10 27.90 -4.08
N ILE A 97 -8.49 28.52 -5.09
CA ILE A 97 -8.16 29.95 -5.12
C ILE A 97 -8.83 30.58 -6.33
N ASP A 98 -9.71 31.55 -6.09
CA ASP A 98 -10.30 32.38 -7.14
C ASP A 98 -9.51 33.69 -7.27
N PRO A 99 -8.82 33.94 -8.41
CA PRO A 99 -8.04 35.17 -8.60
C PRO A 99 -8.88 36.45 -8.53
N SER A 100 -10.19 36.37 -8.80
CA SER A 100 -11.09 37.53 -8.76
C SER A 100 -11.42 37.99 -7.33
N LEU A 101 -11.22 37.13 -6.33
CA LEU A 101 -11.49 37.41 -4.92
C LEU A 101 -10.27 37.95 -4.17
N GLY A 102 -9.13 38.12 -4.85
CA GLY A 102 -7.89 38.62 -4.26
C GLY A 102 -7.11 37.52 -3.51
N VAL A 103 -5.92 37.20 -4.02
CA VAL A 103 -5.12 36.03 -3.63
C VAL A 103 -4.30 36.20 -2.34
N GLU A 104 -4.22 37.42 -1.81
CA GLU A 104 -3.37 37.74 -0.65
C GLU A 104 -4.08 37.57 0.70
N ARG A 105 -5.40 37.33 0.70
CA ARG A 105 -6.18 37.18 1.94
C ARG A 105 -6.34 35.71 2.32
N CYS A 106 -6.07 35.37 3.58
CA CYS A 106 -6.22 34.02 4.14
C CYS A 106 -7.63 33.44 3.93
N GLU A 107 -8.67 34.28 4.02
CA GLU A 107 -10.07 33.89 3.81
C GLU A 107 -10.35 33.31 2.41
N ASN A 108 -9.59 33.75 1.41
CA ASN A 108 -9.76 33.37 0.00
C ASN A 108 -8.63 32.46 -0.51
N ASN A 109 -7.54 32.34 0.25
CA ASN A 109 -6.37 31.54 -0.06
C ASN A 109 -5.72 31.07 1.25
N PRO A 110 -6.00 29.84 1.71
CA PRO A 110 -5.40 29.27 2.92
C PRO A 110 -3.86 29.24 2.92
N VAL A 111 -3.23 29.26 1.73
CA VAL A 111 -1.77 29.29 1.61
C VAL A 111 -1.19 30.68 1.92
N ALA A 112 -1.98 31.75 1.76
CA ALA A 112 -1.53 33.12 2.03
C ALA A 112 -1.15 33.34 3.51
N CYS A 113 -1.75 32.58 4.43
CA CYS A 113 -1.50 32.67 5.86
C CYS A 113 -0.56 31.59 6.40
N THR A 114 -0.03 30.71 5.54
CA THR A 114 1.03 29.77 5.95
C THR A 114 2.25 30.49 6.56
N PRO A 115 2.74 31.63 6.04
CA PRO A 115 3.85 32.36 6.65
C PRO A 115 3.54 32.95 8.04
N GLU A 116 2.27 33.09 8.42
CA GLU A 116 1.87 33.60 9.74
C GLU A 116 1.64 32.45 10.72
N TYR A 117 0.90 31.42 10.29
CA TYR A 117 0.46 30.32 11.16
C TYR A 117 1.42 29.12 11.22
N ALA A 118 2.21 28.85 10.17
CA ALA A 118 3.10 27.68 10.10
C ALA A 118 4.56 28.01 10.46
N THR A 119 4.78 29.04 11.28
CA THR A 119 6.12 29.49 11.70
C THR A 119 6.71 28.69 12.86
N CYS A 120 5.88 27.96 13.59
CA CYS A 120 6.30 27.17 14.74
C CYS A 120 6.93 25.84 14.30
N ILE A 121 8.26 25.80 14.25
CA ILE A 121 9.00 24.55 14.13
C ILE A 121 8.96 23.84 15.49
N PRO A 122 8.52 22.58 15.58
CA PRO A 122 8.51 21.86 16.84
C PRO A 122 9.93 21.62 17.35
N TYR A 123 10.09 21.51 18.67
CA TYR A 123 11.31 20.95 19.24
C TYR A 123 11.38 19.46 18.89
N PHE A 124 12.39 19.06 18.14
CA PHE A 124 12.62 17.65 17.85
C PHE A 124 13.30 17.01 19.06
N PRO A 125 12.74 15.92 19.63
CA PRO A 125 13.44 15.16 20.66
C PRO A 125 14.74 14.59 20.08
N ASP A 126 15.73 14.38 20.94
CA ASP A 126 16.94 13.67 20.55
C ASP A 126 16.57 12.28 20.04
N PHE A 127 17.26 11.86 18.98
CA PHE A 127 17.07 10.52 18.41
C PHE A 127 17.36 9.46 19.47
N THR A 128 16.39 8.57 19.69
CA THR A 128 16.57 7.37 20.50
C THR A 128 16.65 6.14 19.60
N TYR A 129 17.49 5.19 19.98
CA TYR A 129 17.49 3.85 19.41
C TYR A 129 17.05 2.87 20.50
N GLY A 130 16.47 1.74 20.10
CA GLY A 130 16.01 0.73 21.04
C GLY A 130 17.18 0.12 21.82
N THR A 131 17.47 0.68 22.99
CA THR A 131 18.07 -0.03 24.12
C THR A 131 16.93 -0.40 25.04
N ASP A 132 16.77 -1.69 25.34
CA ASP A 132 15.82 -2.17 26.35
C ASP A 132 15.86 -1.34 27.65
#